data_AF-A0A1I6EY44-F1
#
_entry.id   AF-A0A1I6EY44-F1
#
_cell.length_a   1.000
_cell.length_b   1.000
_cell.length_c   1.000
_cell.angle_alpha   90.00
_cell.angle_beta   90.00
_cell.angle_gamma   90.00
#
_symmetry.space_group_name_H-M   'P 1'
#
loop_
_entity.id
_entity.type
_entity.pdbx_description
1 polymer ?
#
loop_
_entity_poly.entity_id
_entity_poly.type
_entity_poly.pdbx_seq_one_letter_code
_entity_poly.pdbx_strand_id
1 'polypeptide(L)'
;MNALGGVRAAVSLAASHGVVCADPVVLEDGSNVIVHLRPAPVVARIAARTALMRPTVADHFARDLSVSAFLAARGVPVVTPSAELPPGPHTRDGFVFTFSTYVPHDASAELTRPEVLKLLPELHAELKFYDGALPTRGPMDDVDNTLIHLDGLGVPDLEQFRSRRAELLSEWDAHYNDVQALHGDSHYGNVLITPSGPVWNDFEDTWRGPIGWDLACLAGARGKEAAQRAVDVYGGGAASSDVEFQLEV
;
A
#
# COMPACT_ATOMS: atom_id res chain seq x y z
N MET A 1 10.49 -17.49 -5.85
CA MET A 1 9.17 -18.03 -6.26
C MET A 1 8.95 -17.73 -7.74
N ASN A 2 8.23 -18.58 -8.48
CA ASN A 2 7.98 -18.42 -9.93
C ASN A 2 6.57 -17.81 -10.13
N ALA A 3 6.47 -16.67 -10.83
CA ALA A 3 5.21 -15.98 -11.15
C ALA A 3 4.16 -16.91 -11.79
N LEU A 4 4.58 -17.76 -12.72
CA LEU A 4 3.71 -18.74 -13.39
C LEU A 4 3.13 -19.78 -12.41
N GLY A 5 3.89 -20.13 -11.37
CA GLY A 5 3.42 -21.02 -10.30
C GLY A 5 2.32 -20.38 -9.47
N GLY A 6 2.53 -19.11 -9.08
CA GLY A 6 1.54 -18.33 -8.35
C GLY A 6 0.24 -18.14 -9.14
N VAL A 7 0.36 -17.78 -10.43
CA VAL A 7 -0.81 -17.62 -11.32
C VAL A 7 -1.64 -18.90 -11.37
N ARG A 8 -1.00 -20.07 -11.53
CA ARG A 8 -1.71 -21.36 -11.52
C ARG A 8 -2.39 -21.65 -10.19
N ALA A 9 -1.74 -21.34 -9.07
CA ALA A 9 -2.33 -21.54 -7.74
C ALA A 9 -3.57 -20.66 -7.53
N ALA A 10 -3.49 -19.38 -7.92
CA ALA A 10 -4.61 -18.44 -7.84
C ALA A 10 -5.78 -18.86 -8.73
N VAL A 11 -5.51 -19.22 -10.00
CA VAL A 11 -6.53 -19.72 -10.94
C VAL A 11 -7.18 -21.01 -10.42
N SER A 12 -6.39 -21.94 -9.88
CA SER A 12 -6.91 -23.19 -9.33
C SER A 12 -7.80 -22.95 -8.10
N LEU A 13 -7.45 -22.01 -7.23
CA LEU A 13 -8.30 -21.65 -6.10
C LEU A 13 -9.59 -20.98 -6.56
N ALA A 14 -9.50 -20.02 -7.47
CA ALA A 14 -10.66 -19.36 -8.05
C ALA A 14 -11.63 -20.38 -8.70
N ALA A 15 -11.10 -21.33 -9.48
CA ALA A 15 -11.89 -22.41 -10.09
C ALA A 15 -12.60 -23.29 -9.05
N SER A 16 -11.98 -23.57 -7.91
CA SER A 16 -12.63 -24.34 -6.83
C SER A 16 -13.80 -23.60 -6.16
N HIS A 17 -13.87 -22.28 -6.33
CA HIS A 17 -15.01 -21.44 -5.92
C HIS A 17 -15.99 -21.14 -7.06
N GLY A 18 -15.81 -21.76 -8.24
CA GLY A 18 -16.71 -21.59 -9.39
C GLY A 18 -16.38 -20.38 -10.28
N VAL A 19 -15.27 -19.67 -10.02
CA VAL A 19 -14.83 -18.56 -10.85
C VAL A 19 -14.20 -19.08 -12.14
N VAL A 20 -14.75 -18.68 -13.29
CA VAL A 20 -14.24 -19.06 -14.61
C VAL A 20 -13.09 -18.13 -15.00
N CYS A 21 -11.90 -18.71 -15.18
CA CYS A 21 -10.73 -18.02 -15.71
C CYS A 21 -10.23 -18.74 -16.96
N ALA A 22 -10.48 -18.16 -18.13
CA ALA A 22 -10.10 -18.74 -19.43
C ALA A 22 -8.85 -18.09 -20.03
N ASP A 23 -8.57 -16.83 -19.68
CA ASP A 23 -7.49 -16.02 -20.25
C ASP A 23 -6.85 -15.15 -19.15
N PRO A 24 -6.12 -15.73 -18.18
CA PRO A 24 -5.48 -14.95 -17.13
C PRO A 24 -4.45 -13.99 -17.73
N VAL A 25 -4.56 -12.70 -17.40
CA VAL A 25 -3.65 -11.65 -17.88
C VAL A 25 -2.86 -11.10 -16.70
N VAL A 26 -1.53 -11.17 -16.78
CA VAL A 26 -0.65 -10.50 -15.83
C VAL A 26 -0.67 -9.00 -16.13
N LEU A 27 -1.12 -8.21 -15.15
CA LEU A 27 -1.14 -6.76 -15.21
C LEU A 27 0.19 -6.17 -14.74
N GLU A 28 0.79 -6.79 -13.72
CA GLU A 28 2.07 -6.37 -13.16
C GLU A 28 2.85 -7.58 -12.63
N ASP A 29 4.18 -7.56 -12.80
CA ASP A 29 5.13 -8.53 -12.23
C ASP A 29 6.24 -7.76 -11.50
N GLY A 30 5.99 -7.45 -10.24
CA GLY A 30 6.78 -6.52 -9.46
C GLY A 30 7.05 -7.02 -8.04
N SER A 31 6.71 -6.17 -7.06
CA SER A 31 6.80 -6.56 -5.64
C SER A 31 5.80 -7.67 -5.32
N ASN A 32 4.63 -7.59 -5.95
CA ASN A 32 3.60 -8.62 -6.06
C ASN A 32 3.39 -8.95 -7.55
N VAL A 33 2.80 -10.10 -7.86
CA VAL A 33 2.27 -10.41 -9.20
C VAL A 33 0.78 -10.13 -9.20
N ILE A 34 0.32 -9.24 -10.08
CA ILE A 34 -1.08 -8.84 -10.20
C ILE A 34 -1.68 -9.48 -11.46
N VAL A 35 -2.75 -10.25 -11.31
CA VAL A 35 -3.34 -11.03 -12.42
C VAL A 35 -4.83 -10.81 -12.52
N HIS A 36 -5.31 -10.36 -13.67
CA HIS A 36 -6.74 -10.35 -13.98
C HIS A 36 -7.19 -11.74 -14.45
N LEU A 37 -8.13 -12.36 -13.72
CA LEU A 37 -8.67 -13.68 -13.98
C LEU A 37 -9.80 -13.68 -15.02
N ARG A 38 -9.53 -13.14 -16.23
CA ARG A 38 -10.56 -12.97 -17.27
C ARG A 38 -11.24 -14.29 -17.65
N PRO A 39 -12.54 -14.27 -17.97
CA PRO A 39 -13.40 -13.08 -18.07
C PRO A 39 -14.01 -12.61 -16.73
N ALA A 40 -13.75 -13.30 -15.62
CA ALA A 40 -14.27 -12.87 -14.33
C ALA A 40 -13.67 -11.53 -13.91
N PRO A 41 -14.44 -10.62 -13.29
CA PRO A 41 -13.96 -9.31 -12.84
C PRO A 41 -13.17 -9.45 -11.54
N VAL A 42 -12.14 -10.31 -11.55
CA VAL A 42 -11.34 -10.67 -10.38
C VAL A 42 -9.87 -10.40 -10.67
N VAL A 43 -9.21 -9.69 -9.76
CA VAL A 43 -7.76 -9.52 -9.73
C VAL A 43 -7.20 -10.33 -8.59
N ALA A 44 -6.25 -11.22 -8.88
CA ALA A 44 -5.43 -11.89 -7.88
C ALA A 44 -4.16 -11.06 -7.63
N ARG A 45 -3.92 -10.65 -6.38
CA ARG A 45 -2.63 -10.13 -5.92
C ARG A 45 -1.87 -11.27 -5.27
N ILE A 46 -0.69 -11.60 -5.80
CA ILE A 46 0.10 -12.75 -5.36
C ILE A 46 1.43 -12.24 -4.81
N ALA A 47 1.72 -12.59 -3.56
CA ALA A 47 2.97 -12.22 -2.92
C ALA A 47 4.18 -12.77 -3.71
N ALA A 48 5.15 -11.90 -3.99
CA ALA A 48 6.34 -12.26 -4.75
C ALA A 48 7.63 -11.85 -4.02
N ARG A 49 8.18 -10.67 -4.31
CA ARG A 49 9.39 -10.16 -3.65
C ARG A 49 9.08 -9.62 -2.24
N THR A 50 7.87 -9.09 -2.03
CA THR A 50 7.36 -8.64 -0.71
C THR A 50 7.51 -9.69 0.38
N ALA A 51 7.22 -10.96 0.05
CA ALA A 51 7.31 -12.09 0.99
C ALA A 51 8.74 -12.35 1.51
N LEU A 52 9.78 -11.82 0.87
CA LEU A 52 11.16 -11.98 1.35
C LEU A 52 11.45 -11.09 2.57
N MET A 53 10.89 -9.88 2.58
CA MET A 53 11.13 -8.86 3.62
C MET A 53 10.04 -8.85 4.69
N ARG A 54 8.83 -9.31 4.35
CA ARG A 54 7.66 -9.30 5.24
C ARG A 54 7.32 -10.74 5.66
N PRO A 55 7.78 -11.21 6.84
CA PRO A 55 7.47 -12.56 7.32
C PRO A 55 5.96 -12.80 7.50
N THR A 56 5.17 -11.72 7.54
CA THR A 56 3.71 -11.71 7.70
C THR A 56 3.00 -11.08 6.50
N VAL A 57 3.39 -11.42 5.27
CA VAL A 57 2.74 -10.88 4.05
C VAL A 57 1.22 -11.08 4.02
N ALA A 58 0.71 -12.14 4.65
CA ALA A 58 -0.73 -12.37 4.81
C ALA A 58 -1.41 -11.25 5.64
N ASP A 59 -0.73 -10.68 6.64
CA ASP A 59 -1.28 -9.60 7.47
C ASP A 59 -1.37 -8.28 6.70
N HIS A 60 -0.40 -7.98 5.84
CA HIS A 60 -0.47 -6.84 4.93
C HIS A 60 -1.64 -6.97 3.96
N PHE A 61 -1.80 -8.16 3.36
CA PHE A 61 -2.92 -8.44 2.47
C PHE A 61 -4.28 -8.42 3.18
N ALA A 62 -4.36 -8.93 4.42
CA ALA A 62 -5.58 -8.84 5.23
C ALA A 62 -5.94 -7.39 5.57
N ARG A 63 -4.92 -6.56 5.83
CA ARG A 63 -5.10 -5.13 6.08
C ARG A 63 -5.69 -4.41 4.87
N ASP A 64 -5.11 -4.64 3.68
CA ASP A 64 -5.63 -4.08 2.43
C ASP A 64 -7.12 -4.39 2.24
N LEU A 65 -7.51 -5.65 2.40
CA LEU A 65 -8.91 -6.08 2.30
C LEU A 65 -9.81 -5.42 3.35
N SER A 66 -9.34 -5.29 4.58
CA SER A 66 -10.12 -4.70 5.68
C SER A 66 -10.33 -3.19 5.49
N VAL A 67 -9.27 -2.46 5.15
CA VAL A 67 -9.31 -1.01 4.96
C VAL A 67 -10.11 -0.65 3.72
N SER A 68 -9.89 -1.35 2.59
CA SER A 68 -10.67 -1.14 1.37
C SER A 68 -12.16 -1.44 1.57
N ALA A 69 -12.52 -2.52 2.26
CA ALA A 69 -13.91 -2.82 2.58
C ALA A 69 -14.56 -1.71 3.44
N PHE A 70 -13.83 -1.22 4.45
CA PHE A 70 -14.30 -0.15 5.31
C PHE A 70 -14.53 1.15 4.52
N LEU A 71 -13.57 1.56 3.68
CA LEU A 71 -13.67 2.77 2.88
C LEU A 71 -14.81 2.68 1.85
N ALA A 72 -14.97 1.52 1.20
CA ALA A 72 -16.07 1.27 0.28
C ALA A 72 -17.44 1.39 0.96
N ALA A 73 -17.58 0.87 2.19
CA ALA A 73 -18.82 1.01 2.97
C ALA A 73 -19.16 2.47 3.34
N ARG A 74 -18.18 3.37 3.25
CA ARG A 74 -18.33 4.81 3.48
C ARG A 74 -18.46 5.62 2.19
N GLY A 75 -18.49 4.96 1.05
CA GLY A 75 -18.67 5.59 -0.26
C GLY A 75 -17.40 6.17 -0.87
N VAL A 76 -16.23 5.87 -0.30
CA VAL A 76 -14.95 6.28 -0.89
C VAL A 76 -14.67 5.40 -2.13
N PRO A 77 -14.32 6.00 -3.29
CA PRO A 77 -13.92 5.23 -4.47
C PRO A 77 -12.62 4.47 -4.20
N VAL A 78 -12.73 3.16 -3.96
CA VAL A 78 -11.60 2.26 -3.74
C VAL A 78 -11.77 0.95 -4.52
N VAL A 79 -10.67 0.28 -4.84
CA VAL A 79 -10.69 -1.12 -5.28
C VAL A 79 -11.23 -1.97 -4.12
N THR A 80 -12.30 -2.72 -4.37
CA THR A 80 -12.98 -3.49 -3.32
C THR A 80 -12.52 -4.95 -3.31
N PRO A 81 -12.63 -5.64 -2.15
CA PRO A 81 -12.53 -7.09 -2.11
C PRO A 81 -13.51 -7.75 -3.10
N SER A 82 -13.12 -8.85 -3.72
CA SER A 82 -13.96 -9.53 -4.70
C SER A 82 -15.24 -10.08 -4.06
N ALA A 83 -16.36 -9.96 -4.78
CA ALA A 83 -17.63 -10.60 -4.43
C ALA A 83 -17.81 -11.99 -5.07
N GLU A 84 -16.93 -12.37 -6.02
CA GLU A 84 -17.04 -13.61 -6.80
C GLU A 84 -16.54 -14.85 -6.05
N LEU A 85 -15.70 -14.64 -5.02
CA LEU A 85 -15.09 -15.66 -4.17
C LEU A 85 -14.62 -15.03 -2.86
N PRO A 86 -14.36 -15.83 -1.80
CA PRO A 86 -13.77 -15.31 -0.58
C PRO A 86 -12.47 -14.55 -0.89
N PRO A 87 -12.32 -13.28 -0.48
CA PRO A 87 -11.21 -12.44 -0.93
C PRO A 87 -9.85 -12.80 -0.34
N GLY A 88 -9.82 -13.56 0.77
CA GLY A 88 -8.58 -14.03 1.41
C GLY A 88 -8.21 -13.22 2.66
N PRO A 89 -6.92 -13.21 3.06
CA PRO A 89 -5.78 -13.83 2.37
C PRO A 89 -5.87 -15.36 2.32
N HIS A 90 -5.38 -15.95 1.23
CA HIS A 90 -5.30 -17.39 1.02
C HIS A 90 -3.84 -17.84 0.98
N THR A 91 -3.60 -19.10 1.32
CA THR A 91 -2.30 -19.75 1.11
C THR A 91 -2.48 -21.04 0.33
N ARG A 92 -1.78 -21.20 -0.79
CA ARG A 92 -1.80 -22.42 -1.61
C ARG A 92 -0.48 -22.61 -2.34
N ASP A 93 0.04 -23.84 -2.32
CA ASP A 93 1.29 -24.23 -2.99
C ASP A 93 2.50 -23.33 -2.63
N GLY A 94 2.52 -22.81 -1.40
CA GLY A 94 3.56 -21.90 -0.91
C GLY A 94 3.39 -20.43 -1.32
N PHE A 95 2.29 -20.08 -1.99
CA PHE A 95 1.95 -18.70 -2.35
C PHE A 95 0.88 -18.13 -1.43
N VAL A 96 1.01 -16.85 -1.09
CA VAL A 96 -0.01 -16.06 -0.41
C VAL A 96 -0.67 -15.13 -1.41
N PHE A 97 -2.00 -15.06 -1.42
CA PHE A 97 -2.73 -14.20 -2.36
C PHE A 97 -4.11 -13.75 -1.87
N THR A 98 -4.56 -12.62 -2.38
CA THR A 98 -5.91 -12.07 -2.19
C THR A 98 -6.61 -11.86 -3.53
N PHE A 99 -7.93 -11.68 -3.47
CA PHE A 99 -8.78 -11.41 -4.62
C PHE A 99 -9.59 -10.14 -4.43
N SER A 100 -9.41 -9.21 -5.36
CA SER A 100 -10.14 -7.94 -5.43
C SER A 100 -10.96 -7.87 -6.71
N THR A 101 -11.91 -6.93 -6.75
CA THR A 101 -12.70 -6.66 -7.95
C THR A 101 -11.83 -5.99 -9.01
N TYR A 102 -11.87 -6.48 -10.25
CA TYR A 102 -11.23 -5.80 -11.37
C TYR A 102 -11.96 -4.48 -11.66
N VAL A 103 -11.23 -3.36 -11.60
CA VAL A 103 -11.74 -2.04 -11.95
C VAL A 103 -11.22 -1.68 -13.36
N PRO A 104 -12.08 -1.56 -14.38
CA PRO A 104 -11.66 -1.05 -15.68
C PRO A 104 -11.14 0.39 -15.56
N HIS A 105 -9.91 0.62 -16.00
CA HIS A 105 -9.22 1.91 -15.91
C HIS A 105 -8.33 2.14 -17.13
N ASP A 106 -7.92 3.38 -17.35
CA ASP A 106 -6.94 3.75 -18.35
C ASP A 106 -5.53 3.58 -17.77
N ALA A 107 -4.83 2.51 -18.15
CA ALA A 107 -3.47 2.24 -17.71
C ALA A 107 -2.43 3.22 -18.25
N SER A 108 -2.79 4.11 -19.19
CA SER A 108 -1.93 5.17 -19.71
C SER A 108 -2.15 6.53 -19.03
N ALA A 109 -3.21 6.66 -18.22
CA ALA A 109 -3.53 7.86 -17.48
C ALA A 109 -2.95 7.78 -16.05
N GLU A 110 -2.21 8.81 -15.67
CA GLU A 110 -1.60 8.92 -14.35
C GLU A 110 -1.83 10.35 -13.83
N LEU A 111 -2.14 10.47 -12.54
CA LEU A 111 -2.20 11.77 -11.88
C LEU A 111 -0.79 12.22 -11.49
N THR A 112 -0.57 13.53 -11.58
CA THR A 112 0.61 14.15 -11.01
C THR A 112 0.55 14.09 -9.47
N ARG A 113 1.72 14.16 -8.81
CA ARG A 113 1.79 14.20 -7.33
C ARG A 113 0.89 15.30 -6.71
N PRO A 114 0.86 16.55 -7.25
CA PRO A 114 -0.06 17.58 -6.73
C PRO A 114 -1.54 17.25 -6.93
N GLU A 115 -1.91 16.48 -7.95
CA GLU A 115 -3.30 16.03 -8.13
C GLU A 115 -3.67 14.97 -7.10
N VAL A 116 -2.79 14.02 -6.81
CA VAL A 116 -3.02 13.00 -5.76
C VAL A 116 -3.05 13.63 -4.37
N LEU A 117 -2.17 14.61 -4.09
CA LEU A 117 -2.18 15.37 -2.83
C LEU A 117 -3.54 16.04 -2.57
N LYS A 118 -4.25 16.46 -3.61
CA LYS A 118 -5.59 17.07 -3.48
C LYS A 118 -6.70 16.04 -3.18
N LEU A 119 -6.47 14.76 -3.44
CA LEU A 119 -7.42 13.68 -3.13
C LEU A 119 -7.28 13.19 -1.67
N LEU A 120 -6.08 13.33 -1.09
CA LEU A 120 -5.79 12.85 0.26
C LEU A 120 -6.69 13.42 1.37
N PRO A 121 -7.12 14.71 1.38
CA PRO A 121 -7.98 15.22 2.44
C PRO A 121 -9.30 14.46 2.57
N GLU A 122 -9.91 14.10 1.43
CA GLU A 122 -11.15 13.31 1.42
C GLU A 122 -10.91 11.88 1.89
N LEU A 123 -9.78 11.27 1.49
CA LEU A 123 -9.39 9.95 1.99
C LEU A 123 -9.14 9.94 3.51
N HIS A 124 -8.34 10.88 4.02
CA HIS A 124 -8.05 11.03 5.46
C HIS A 124 -9.31 11.34 6.28
N ALA A 125 -10.24 12.13 5.74
CA ALA A 125 -11.50 12.42 6.41
C ALA A 125 -12.29 11.15 6.75
N GLU A 126 -12.16 10.10 5.93
CA GLU A 126 -12.82 8.81 6.14
C GLU A 126 -11.92 7.81 6.88
N LEU A 127 -10.63 7.73 6.54
CA LEU A 127 -9.65 6.84 7.19
C LEU A 127 -9.52 7.08 8.69
N LYS A 128 -9.62 8.33 9.17
CA LYS A 128 -9.55 8.62 10.62
C LYS A 128 -10.57 7.85 11.47
N PHE A 129 -11.64 7.36 10.86
CA PHE A 129 -12.67 6.56 11.53
C PHE A 129 -12.40 5.05 11.50
N TYR A 130 -11.33 4.59 10.84
CA TYR A 130 -10.94 3.19 10.85
C TYR A 130 -10.40 2.79 12.24
N ASP A 131 -11.10 1.88 12.89
CA ASP A 131 -10.83 1.40 14.25
C ASP A 131 -10.19 0.00 14.28
N GLY A 132 -9.98 -0.62 13.11
CA GLY A 132 -9.27 -1.88 12.99
C GLY A 132 -7.82 -1.79 13.50
N ALA A 133 -7.26 -2.95 13.82
CA ALA A 133 -5.88 -3.04 14.30
C ALA A 133 -4.90 -2.64 13.18
N LEU A 134 -4.04 -1.66 13.48
CA LEU A 134 -3.02 -1.17 12.56
C LEU A 134 -1.65 -1.12 13.27
N PRO A 135 -0.54 -1.31 12.53
CA PRO A 135 0.79 -1.01 13.04
C PRO A 135 0.91 0.46 13.46
N THR A 136 1.82 0.74 14.38
CA THR A 136 2.09 2.10 14.88
C THR A 136 3.52 2.57 14.63
N ARG A 137 4.34 1.73 13.97
CA ARG A 137 5.73 2.04 13.61
C ARG A 137 5.91 2.20 12.09
N GLY A 138 4.87 1.88 11.32
CA GLY A 138 4.80 2.04 9.86
C GLY A 138 6.09 1.59 9.16
N PRO A 139 6.77 2.49 8.43
CA PRO A 139 7.98 2.15 7.66
C PRO A 139 9.12 1.60 8.53
N MET A 140 9.17 1.92 9.83
CA MET A 140 10.27 1.49 10.71
C MET A 140 10.28 -0.03 10.92
N ASP A 141 9.13 -0.69 10.88
CA ASP A 141 9.08 -2.15 10.97
C ASP A 141 9.70 -2.79 9.72
N ASP A 142 9.46 -2.23 8.54
CA ASP A 142 10.07 -2.70 7.29
C ASP A 142 11.58 -2.43 7.23
N VAL A 143 12.03 -1.27 7.74
CA VAL A 143 13.47 -0.98 7.88
C VAL A 143 14.12 -2.00 8.81
N ASP A 144 13.51 -2.31 9.95
CA ASP A 144 14.01 -3.31 10.90
C ASP A 144 14.12 -4.69 10.27
N ASN A 145 13.03 -5.15 9.64
CA ASN A 145 12.98 -6.46 8.98
C ASN A 145 14.02 -6.55 7.86
N THR A 146 14.19 -5.48 7.08
CA THR A 146 15.18 -5.42 5.99
C THR A 146 16.60 -5.50 6.55
N LEU A 147 16.94 -4.74 7.60
CA LEU A 147 18.26 -4.80 8.22
C LEU A 147 18.58 -6.18 8.80
N ILE A 148 17.61 -6.83 9.44
CA ILE A 148 17.76 -8.20 9.95
C ILE A 148 18.00 -9.18 8.80
N HIS A 149 17.24 -9.06 7.71
CA HIS A 149 17.38 -9.93 6.56
C HIS A 149 18.75 -9.79 5.89
N LEU A 150 19.19 -8.56 5.60
CA LEU A 150 20.48 -8.30 4.96
C LEU A 150 21.66 -8.76 5.82
N ASP A 151 21.57 -8.59 7.14
CA ASP A 151 22.56 -9.10 8.09
C ASP A 151 22.63 -10.63 8.06
N GLY A 152 21.47 -11.30 8.03
CA GLY A 152 21.38 -12.75 7.85
C GLY A 152 21.97 -13.27 6.52
N LEU A 153 22.00 -12.43 5.49
CA LEU A 153 22.68 -12.71 4.21
C LEU A 153 24.18 -12.38 4.22
N GLY A 154 24.70 -11.78 5.30
CA GLY A 154 26.09 -11.37 5.41
C GLY A 154 26.44 -10.15 4.55
N VAL A 155 25.47 -9.28 4.25
CA VAL A 155 25.71 -8.02 3.54
C VAL A 155 26.57 -7.11 4.43
N PRO A 156 27.73 -6.60 3.95
CA PRO A 156 28.59 -5.74 4.75
C PRO A 156 28.02 -4.31 4.88
N ASP A 157 28.65 -3.50 5.73
CA ASP A 157 28.43 -2.04 5.84
C ASP A 157 27.00 -1.61 6.23
N LEU A 158 26.30 -2.43 7.03
CA LEU A 158 24.95 -2.11 7.50
C LEU A 158 24.92 -1.07 8.64
N GLU A 159 26.05 -0.79 9.30
CA GLU A 159 26.10 0.06 10.49
C GLU A 159 25.68 1.51 10.23
N GLN A 160 25.97 2.04 9.04
CA GLN A 160 25.53 3.38 8.66
C GLN A 160 24.00 3.48 8.61
N PHE A 161 23.31 2.42 8.18
CA PHE A 161 21.84 2.39 8.12
C PHE A 161 21.25 2.21 9.52
N ARG A 162 21.88 1.40 10.37
CA ARG A 162 21.50 1.26 11.79
C ARG A 162 21.64 2.60 12.54
N SER A 163 22.75 3.30 12.32
CA SER A 163 22.99 4.64 12.87
C SER A 163 21.95 5.64 12.39
N ARG A 164 21.70 5.72 11.07
CA ARG A 164 20.70 6.64 10.52
C ARG A 164 19.30 6.37 11.04
N ARG A 165 18.91 5.10 11.13
CA ARG A 165 17.64 4.70 11.74
C ARG A 165 17.55 5.13 13.21
N ALA A 166 18.63 4.96 13.99
CA ALA A 166 18.65 5.37 15.39
C ALA A 166 18.52 6.89 15.56
N GLU A 167 19.16 7.68 14.68
CA GLU A 167 18.99 9.14 14.63
C GLU A 167 17.53 9.52 14.37
N LEU A 168 16.91 8.97 13.32
CA LEU A 168 15.51 9.23 13.00
C LEU A 168 14.58 8.87 14.16
N LEU A 169 14.81 7.72 14.81
CA LEU A 169 14.01 7.32 15.97
C LEU A 169 14.19 8.24 17.18
N SER A 170 15.33 8.90 17.33
CA SER A 170 15.57 9.83 18.44
C SER A 170 14.76 11.13 18.31
N GLU A 171 14.37 11.49 17.07
CA GLU A 171 13.56 12.67 16.77
C GLU A 171 12.09 12.32 16.48
N TRP A 172 11.76 11.04 16.37
CA TRP A 172 10.46 10.53 15.95
C TRP A 172 9.29 11.11 16.74
N ASP A 173 9.35 11.06 18.07
CA ASP A 173 8.27 11.51 18.95
C ASP A 173 7.97 13.01 18.80
N ALA A 174 8.96 13.83 18.41
CA ALA A 174 8.76 15.27 18.18
C ALA A 174 7.92 15.55 16.92
N HIS A 175 7.94 14.62 15.97
CA HIS A 175 7.27 14.71 14.67
C HIS A 175 6.12 13.71 14.51
N TYR A 176 5.69 13.09 15.61
CA TYR A 176 4.61 12.10 15.65
C TYR A 176 3.26 12.75 16.04
N ASN A 177 2.88 13.80 15.31
CA ASN A 177 1.66 14.58 15.57
C ASN A 177 0.53 14.22 14.60
N ASP A 178 -0.70 14.64 14.90
CA ASP A 178 -1.88 14.47 14.05
C ASP A 178 -2.10 13.02 13.56
N VAL A 179 -1.97 12.08 14.51
CA VAL A 179 -1.94 10.64 14.22
C VAL A 179 -3.33 10.09 13.90
N GLN A 180 -3.43 9.37 12.77
CA GLN A 180 -4.64 8.66 12.34
C GLN A 180 -4.29 7.45 11.45
N ALA A 181 -5.28 6.70 10.98
CA ALA A 181 -5.03 5.72 9.92
C ALA A 181 -4.69 6.45 8.62
N LEU A 182 -3.65 5.99 7.94
CA LEU A 182 -3.12 6.57 6.70
C LEU A 182 -3.29 5.61 5.54
N HIS A 183 -3.14 6.08 4.30
CA HIS A 183 -2.90 5.16 3.20
C HIS A 183 -1.59 4.41 3.41
N GLY A 184 -0.54 5.14 3.82
CA GLY A 184 0.79 4.61 4.11
C GLY A 184 1.72 4.50 2.90
N ASP A 185 1.18 4.61 1.69
CA ASP A 185 1.91 4.61 0.42
C ASP A 185 1.11 5.36 -0.67
N SER A 186 0.78 6.62 -0.39
CA SER A 186 -0.21 7.42 -1.14
C SER A 186 0.24 7.89 -2.54
N HIS A 187 1.15 7.19 -3.22
CA HIS A 187 1.67 7.63 -4.51
C HIS A 187 0.66 7.44 -5.66
N TYR A 188 0.90 8.12 -6.78
CA TYR A 188 0.01 8.15 -7.95
C TYR A 188 -0.28 6.78 -8.59
N GLY A 189 0.59 5.79 -8.39
CA GLY A 189 0.39 4.44 -8.92
C GLY A 189 -0.71 3.68 -8.16
N ASN A 190 -1.04 4.13 -6.96
CA ASN A 190 -2.11 3.59 -6.13
C ASN A 190 -3.45 4.32 -6.37
N VAL A 191 -3.57 5.09 -7.46
CA VAL A 191 -4.82 5.70 -7.90
C VAL A 191 -5.12 5.30 -9.35
N LEU A 192 -6.17 4.49 -9.53
CA LEU A 192 -6.64 4.07 -10.85
C LEU A 192 -7.55 5.13 -11.47
N ILE A 193 -7.33 5.47 -12.74
CA ILE A 193 -8.13 6.47 -13.46
C ILE A 193 -9.24 5.79 -14.25
N THR A 194 -10.46 5.95 -13.76
CA THR A 194 -11.66 5.38 -14.38
C THR A 194 -12.48 6.47 -15.08
N PRO A 195 -13.40 6.12 -15.99
CA PRO A 195 -14.34 7.08 -16.57
C PRO A 195 -15.21 7.82 -15.54
N SER A 196 -15.35 7.28 -14.32
CA SER A 196 -16.12 7.87 -13.22
C SER A 196 -15.27 8.66 -12.23
N GLY A 197 -13.95 8.74 -12.46
CA GLY A 197 -13.00 9.44 -11.59
C GLY A 197 -11.92 8.54 -11.01
N PRO A 198 -11.05 9.11 -10.14
CA PRO A 198 -9.98 8.38 -9.48
C PRO A 198 -10.52 7.36 -8.47
N VAL A 199 -9.85 6.21 -8.38
CA VAL A 199 -10.16 5.12 -7.44
C VAL A 199 -8.89 4.72 -6.71
N TRP A 200 -8.87 4.81 -5.37
CA TRP A 200 -7.71 4.40 -4.57
C TRP A 200 -7.55 2.87 -4.57
N ASN A 201 -6.31 2.41 -4.44
CA ASN A 201 -5.94 1.01 -4.37
C ASN A 201 -4.77 0.82 -3.40
N ASP A 202 -4.52 -0.41 -3.00
CA ASP A 202 -3.31 -0.81 -2.28
C ASP A 202 -3.14 -0.22 -0.86
N PHE A 203 -3.98 -0.67 0.06
CA PHE A 203 -3.96 -0.29 1.47
C PHE A 203 -3.12 -1.27 2.32
N GLU A 204 -2.21 -2.04 1.70
CA GLU A 204 -1.42 -3.04 2.42
C GLU A 204 -0.42 -2.40 3.40
N ASP A 205 -0.03 -1.16 3.14
CA ASP A 205 0.90 -0.37 3.95
C ASP A 205 0.20 0.64 4.87
N THR A 206 -1.13 0.56 4.98
CA THR A 206 -1.88 1.36 5.95
C THR A 206 -1.34 1.13 7.37
N TRP A 207 -1.15 2.21 8.11
CA TRP A 207 -0.73 2.17 9.51
C TRP A 207 -1.30 3.37 10.24
N ARG A 208 -1.25 3.35 11.57
CA ARG A 208 -1.69 4.46 12.41
C ARG A 208 -0.49 5.37 12.66
N GLY A 209 -0.38 6.46 11.92
CA GLY A 209 0.78 7.34 11.87
C GLY A 209 0.42 8.82 11.66
N PRO A 210 1.43 9.71 11.63
CA PRO A 210 1.22 11.14 11.41
C PRO A 210 0.80 11.39 9.96
N ILE A 211 -0.21 12.24 9.75
CA ILE A 211 -0.66 12.65 8.39
C ILE A 211 0.51 13.09 7.51
N GLY A 212 1.54 13.70 8.11
CA GLY A 212 2.73 14.16 7.40
C GLY A 212 3.45 13.08 6.60
N TRP A 213 3.30 11.80 6.95
CA TRP A 213 3.84 10.66 6.19
C TRP A 213 3.24 10.58 4.78
N ASP A 214 1.92 10.55 4.65
CA ASP A 214 1.25 10.47 3.34
C ASP A 214 1.50 11.74 2.48
N LEU A 215 1.75 12.90 3.12
CA LEU A 215 2.19 14.10 2.41
C LEU A 215 3.64 13.95 1.91
N ALA A 216 4.52 13.37 2.71
CA ALA A 216 5.92 13.15 2.36
C ALA A 216 6.05 12.18 1.17
N CYS A 217 5.24 11.12 1.11
CA CYS A 217 5.15 10.20 -0.04
C CYS A 217 4.94 10.95 -1.38
N LEU A 218 4.28 12.11 -1.34
CA LEU A 218 3.91 12.89 -2.52
C LEU A 218 4.68 14.21 -2.69
N ALA A 219 5.56 14.60 -1.78
CA ALA A 219 6.27 15.88 -1.90
C ALA A 219 7.22 15.93 -3.12
N GLY A 220 7.69 14.76 -3.59
CA GLY A 220 8.48 14.59 -4.81
C GLY A 220 9.93 15.10 -4.74
N ALA A 221 10.32 15.76 -3.65
CA ALA A 221 11.67 16.20 -3.36
C ALA A 221 11.84 16.32 -1.83
N ARG A 222 13.10 16.35 -1.35
CA ARG A 222 13.42 16.57 0.08
C ARG A 222 13.46 18.05 0.44
N GLY A 223 13.40 18.31 1.75
CA GLY A 223 13.63 19.62 2.37
C GLY A 223 12.40 20.50 2.53
N LYS A 224 12.55 21.53 3.35
CA LYS A 224 11.51 22.46 3.80
C LYS A 224 10.56 22.99 2.72
N GLU A 225 11.08 23.37 1.55
CA GLU A 225 10.22 23.92 0.49
C GLU A 225 9.28 22.86 -0.10
N ALA A 226 9.75 21.63 -0.25
CA ALA A 226 8.92 20.53 -0.73
C ALA A 226 7.84 20.17 0.29
N ALA A 227 8.23 20.11 1.57
CA ALA A 227 7.32 19.89 2.69
C ALA A 227 6.23 20.97 2.75
N GLN A 228 6.60 22.25 2.67
CA GLN A 228 5.64 23.35 2.68
C GLN A 228 4.68 23.28 1.49
N ARG A 229 5.18 23.01 0.28
CA ARG A 229 4.32 22.84 -0.90
C ARG A 229 3.32 21.69 -0.73
N ALA A 230 3.74 20.56 -0.15
CA ALA A 230 2.85 19.44 0.09
C ALA A 230 1.72 19.82 1.06
N VAL A 231 2.04 20.51 2.17
CA VAL A 231 1.06 21.02 3.14
C VAL A 231 0.08 22.00 2.48
N ASP A 232 0.60 22.93 1.65
CA ASP A 232 -0.22 23.95 0.99
C ASP A 232 -1.20 23.31 -0.01
N VAL A 233 -0.76 22.31 -0.78
CA VAL A 233 -1.61 21.60 -1.75
C VAL A 233 -2.66 20.72 -1.05
N TYR A 234 -2.27 20.07 0.05
CA TYR A 234 -3.18 19.27 0.88
C TYR A 234 -4.25 20.14 1.58
N GLY A 235 -4.01 21.44 1.74
CA GLY A 235 -4.96 22.37 2.36
C GLY A 235 -4.77 22.58 3.87
N GLY A 236 -3.56 22.30 4.38
CA GLY A 236 -3.22 22.40 5.80
C GLY A 236 -3.58 21.16 6.63
N GLY A 237 -3.27 21.16 7.93
CA GLY A 237 -3.58 20.04 8.84
C GLY A 237 -2.40 19.12 9.17
N ALA A 238 -1.20 19.44 8.70
CA ALA A 238 0.06 18.93 9.24
C ALA A 238 1.07 20.09 9.30
N ALA A 239 1.94 20.11 10.30
CA ALA A 239 3.05 21.07 10.33
C ALA A 239 4.06 20.74 9.22
N SER A 240 4.55 21.75 8.50
CA SER A 240 5.55 21.52 7.44
C SER A 240 6.88 20.98 7.98
N SER A 241 7.21 21.23 9.25
CA SER A 241 8.33 20.58 9.93
C SER A 241 8.14 19.07 10.10
N ASP A 242 6.91 18.61 10.32
CA ASP A 242 6.62 17.20 10.48
C ASP A 242 6.70 16.50 9.12
N VAL A 243 6.16 17.12 8.07
CA VAL A 243 6.33 16.62 6.69
C VAL A 243 7.81 16.62 6.30
N GLU A 244 8.58 17.66 6.64
CA GLU A 244 10.01 17.72 6.36
C GLU A 244 10.77 16.57 7.03
N PHE A 245 10.46 16.26 8.28
CA PHE A 245 11.04 15.11 8.97
C PHE A 245 10.66 13.79 8.28
N GLN A 246 9.39 13.60 7.90
CA GLN A 246 8.95 12.37 7.23
C GLN A 246 9.55 12.18 5.83
N LEU A 247 10.10 13.23 5.18
CA LEU A 247 10.87 13.09 3.93
C LEU A 247 12.26 12.47 4.13
N GLU A 248 12.76 12.49 5.36
CA GLU A 248 14.05 11.93 5.74
C GLU A 248 13.96 10.50 6.27
N VAL A 249 12.76 10.09 6.66
CA VAL A 249 12.37 8.74 7.09
C VAL A 249 12.33 7.78 5.90
#